data_AF-A0A9C8WSX7-F1
#
_entry.id   AF-A0A9C8WSX7-F1
#
_cell.length_a   1.000
_cell.length_b   1.000
_cell.length_c   1.000
_cell.angle_alpha   90.00
_cell.angle_beta   90.00
_cell.angle_gamma   90.00
#
_symmetry.space_group_name_H-M   'P 1'
#
loop_
_entity.id
_entity.type
_entity.pdbx_description
1 polymer ?
#
loop_
_entity_poly.entity_id
_entity_poly.type
_entity_poly.pdbx_seq_one_letter_code
_entity_poly.pdbx_strand_id
1 'polypeptide(L)' 'MKKIFTRTIDFTKVETLIYHLPDGPALSVNMTGLEDLFDIEMEMGEICDTSDIDGVVHFFPKGNA' A
#
# COMPACT_ATOMS: atom_id res chain seq x y z
N MET A 1 14.47 17.96 -7.40
CA MET A 1 14.71 16.53 -7.13
C MET A 1 13.54 16.02 -6.30
N LYS A 2 12.65 15.19 -6.84
CA LYS A 2 11.56 14.59 -6.05
C LYS A 2 12.23 13.68 -5.00
N LYS A 3 12.05 13.97 -3.72
CA LYS A 3 12.54 13.12 -2.63
C LYS A 3 11.78 11.80 -2.71
N ILE A 4 12.42 10.75 -3.19
CA ILE A 4 11.89 9.40 -3.10
C ILE A 4 12.05 9.02 -1.62
N PHE A 5 11.00 9.22 -0.83
CA PHE A 5 10.96 8.72 0.53
C PHE A 5 10.77 7.21 0.44
N THR A 6 11.87 6.46 0.39
CA THR A 6 11.85 5.01 0.63
C THR A 6 11.69 4.78 2.13
N ARG A 7 10.49 5.08 2.66
CA ARG A 7 10.11 4.56 3.97
C ARG A 7 9.71 3.11 3.75
N THR A 8 10.43 2.20 4.40
CA THR A 8 10.03 0.80 4.50
C THR A 8 8.74 0.74 5.29
N ILE A 9 7.68 0.18 4.68
CA ILE A 9 6.40 -0.06 5.34
C ILE A 9 6.50 -1.42 6.02
N ASP A 10 6.09 -1.45 7.29
CA ASP A 10 6.04 -2.67 8.06
C ASP A 10 4.68 -3.36 7.83
N PHE A 11 4.63 -4.26 6.84
CA PHE A 11 3.40 -4.96 6.46
C PHE A 11 2.86 -5.91 7.55
N THR A 12 3.65 -6.23 8.58
CA THR A 12 3.18 -7.02 9.72
C THR A 12 2.14 -6.28 10.57
N LYS A 13 2.08 -4.95 10.44
CA LYS A 13 1.12 -4.08 11.15
C LYS A 13 -0.09 -3.70 10.28
N VAL A 14 -0.09 -4.10 9.02
CA VAL A 14 -1.13 -3.73 8.07
C VAL A 14 -2.21 -4.79 8.15
N GLU A 15 -3.41 -4.40 8.58
CA GLU A 15 -4.59 -5.25 8.54
C GLU A 15 -5.23 -5.25 7.14
N THR A 16 -5.22 -4.09 6.46
CA THR A 16 -5.84 -3.92 5.15
C THR A 16 -4.97 -3.11 4.20
N LEU A 17 -4.72 -3.64 3.00
CA LEU A 17 -4.13 -2.92 1.89
C LEU A 17 -5.23 -2.46 0.92
N ILE A 18 -5.30 -1.16 0.67
CA ILE A 18 -6.17 -0.55 -0.32
C ILE A 18 -5.36 -0.19 -1.56
N TYR A 19 -5.61 -0.88 -2.67
CA TYR A 19 -4.96 -0.62 -3.95
C TYR A 19 -5.89 0.21 -4.84
N HIS A 20 -5.50 1.44 -5.17
CA HIS A 20 -6.30 2.34 -6.02
C HIS A 20 -6.02 2.06 -7.49
N LEU A 21 -7.01 1.55 -8.22
CA LEU A 21 -6.88 1.32 -9.66
C LEU A 21 -6.97 2.65 -10.43
N PRO A 22 -6.34 2.76 -11.61
CA PRO A 22 -6.34 3.99 -12.40
C PRO A 22 -7.70 4.55 -12.77
N ASP A 23 -8.67 3.67 -12.94
CA ASP A 23 -10.00 4.04 -13.40
C ASP A 23 -10.96 4.41 -12.25
N GLY A 24 -10.43 4.58 -11.03
CA GLY A 24 -11.18 5.01 -9.85
C GLY A 24 -11.63 3.93 -8.84
N PRO A 25 -11.83 2.63 -9.18
CA PRO A 25 -12.17 1.65 -8.16
C PRO A 25 -10.94 1.31 -7.30
N ALA A 26 -11.18 0.92 -6.05
CA ALA A 26 -10.14 0.45 -5.16
C ALA A 26 -10.35 -1.03 -4.82
N LEU A 27 -9.27 -1.80 -4.82
CA LEU A 27 -9.25 -3.16 -4.32
C LEU A 27 -8.88 -3.13 -2.84
N SER A 28 -9.73 -3.70 -1.98
CA SER A 28 -9.43 -3.88 -0.56
C SER A 28 -8.99 -5.31 -0.32
N VAL A 29 -7.77 -5.46 0.21
CA VAL A 29 -7.13 -6.73 0.47
C VAL A 29 -6.94 -6.84 1.97
N ASN A 30 -7.58 -7.84 2.59
CA ASN A 30 -7.33 -8.17 3.98
C ASN A 30 -6.00 -8.94 4.06
N MET A 31 -5.09 -8.44 4.88
CA MET A 31 -3.72 -8.95 4.99
C MET A 31 -3.58 -10.10 6.00
N THR A 32 -4.64 -10.42 6.75
CA THR A 32 -4.65 -11.48 7.78
C THR A 32 -4.25 -12.82 7.15
N GLY A 33 -3.12 -13.38 7.59
CA GLY A 33 -2.61 -14.67 7.11
C GLY A 33 -1.98 -14.63 5.70
N LEU A 34 -1.80 -13.45 5.12
CA LEU A 34 -1.06 -13.24 3.88
C LEU A 34 0.27 -12.51 4.09
N GLU A 35 0.63 -12.24 5.35
CA GLU A 35 1.85 -11.57 5.80
C GLU A 35 3.13 -12.14 5.15
N ASP A 36 3.21 -13.46 5.01
CA ASP A 36 4.36 -14.17 4.41
C ASP A 36 4.26 -14.39 2.89
N LEU A 37 3.08 -14.14 2.30
CA LEU A 37 2.80 -14.37 0.87
C LEU A 37 2.96 -13.08 0.04
N PHE A 38 3.00 -11.94 0.71
CA PHE A 38 3.09 -10.63 0.08
C PHE A 38 4.53 -10.16 -0.06
N ASP A 39 5.30 -10.86 -0.90
CA ASP A 39 6.43 -10.24 -1.58
C ASP A 39 5.86 -9.43 -2.77
N ILE A 40 5.04 -8.42 -2.44
CA ILE A 40 4.44 -7.56 -3.46
C ILE A 40 5.58 -6.71 -4.02
N GLU A 41 6.00 -7.03 -5.24
CA GLU A 41 6.69 -6.07 -6.10
C GLU A 41 5.72 -4.92 -6.37
N MET A 42 5.61 -4.01 -5.40
CA MET A 42 4.78 -2.83 -5.54
C MET A 42 5.37 -2.02 -6.69
N GLU A 43 4.53 -1.74 -7.68
CA GLU A 43 4.91 -0.87 -8.78
C GLU A 43 5.37 0.50 -8.23
N MET A 44 6.07 1.29 -9.04
CA MET A 44 6.31 2.67 -8.64
C MET A 44 4.96 3.36 -8.40
N GLY A 45 4.82 4.08 -7.28
CA GLY A 45 3.56 4.71 -6.89
C GLY A 45 3.71 5.64 -5.70
N GLU A 46 2.62 6.26 -5.29
CA GLU A 46 2.50 6.95 -4.01
C GLU A 46 1.90 6.00 -2.97
N ILE A 47 2.37 6.10 -1.73
CA ILE A 47 1.87 5.29 -0.62
C ILE A 47 1.46 6.22 0.51
N CYS A 48 0.26 6.03 1.02
CA CYS A 48 -0.21 6.64 2.26
C CYS A 48 -0.30 5.53 3.32
N ASP A 49 0.60 5.56 4.28
CA ASP A 49 0.67 4.61 5.37
C ASP A 49 -0.02 5.18 6.61
N THR A 50 -1.18 4.60 6.96
CA THR A 50 -1.92 4.89 8.20
C THR A 50 -1.97 3.66 9.11
N SER A 51 -1.10 2.68 8.88
CA SER A 51 -1.10 1.40 9.59
C SER A 51 -0.98 1.56 11.12
N ASP A 52 -0.17 2.51 11.59
CA ASP A 52 -0.03 2.82 13.02
C ASP A 52 -1.29 3.50 13.63
N ILE A 53 -2.27 3.91 12.82
CA ILE A 53 -3.51 4.58 13.26
C ILE A 53 -4.71 3.64 13.15
N ASP A 54 -4.93 3.05 11.97
CA ASP A 54 -6.11 2.26 11.63
C ASP A 54 -5.79 0.90 10.98
N GLY A 55 -4.51 0.53 10.92
CA GLY A 55 -4.08 -0.73 10.28
C GLY A 55 -4.18 -0.70 8.75
N VAL A 56 -4.38 0.46 8.12
CA VAL A 56 -4.59 0.57 6.68
C VAL A 56 -3.38 1.15 5.95
N VAL A 57 -3.09 0.62 4.77
CA VAL A 57 -2.16 1.22 3.81
C VAL A 57 -2.88 1.45 2.49
N HIS A 58 -2.73 2.66 1.94
CA HIS A 58 -3.25 3.00 0.62
C HIS A 58 -2.12 3.08 -0.39
N PHE A 59 -2.21 2.29 -1.46
CA PHE A 59 -1.28 2.28 -2.57
C PHE A 59 -1.91 2.92 -3.81
N PHE A 60 -1.19 3.90 -4.39
CA PHE A 60 -1.56 4.61 -5.61
C PHE A 60 -0.51 4.34 -6.69
N PRO A 61 -0.76 3.44 -7.65
CA PRO A 61 0.14 3.17 -8.76
C PRO A 61 0.50 4.46 -9.53
N LYS A 62 1.72 4.54 -10.06
CA LYS A 62 2.18 5.68 -10.85
C LYS A 62 1.24 5.94 -12.03
N GLY A 63 0.70 7.15 -12.08
CA GLY A 63 -0.36 7.54 -13.02
C GLY A 63 -1.70 7.83 -12.34
N ASN A 64 -1.85 7.48 -11.05
CA ASN A 64 -3.09 7.65 -10.27
C ASN A 64 -3.06 8.81 -9.25
N ALA A 65 -2.20 9.80 -9.48
CA ALA A 65 -2.12 11.04 -8.69
C ALA A 65 -1.70 12.23 -9.58
#